data_AF-A0A925T6B8-F1
#
_entry.id   AF-A0A925T6B8-F1
#
_cell.length_a   1.000
_cell.length_b   1.000
_cell.length_c   1.000
_cell.angle_alpha   90.00
_cell.angle_beta   90.00
_cell.angle_gamma   90.00
#
_symmetry.space_group_name_H-M   'P 1'
#
loop_
_entity.id
_entity.type
_entity.pdbx_description
1 polymer ?
#
loop_
_entity_poly.entity_id
_entity_poly.type
_entity_poly.pdbx_seq_one_letter_code
_entity_poly.pdbx_strand_id
1 'polypeptide(L)'
;YLAKAQQDKKDYTSAVAAYTRCIAQDSLSRMKDAIYARGWCNYQLQNYKEALGDYTKAMEVQADSSSANFDYELGNVYLNLGKYDSAYNHYNKQHDKDPANGLAMYGIASALFLKGKADDALTWFDKSFQTKMVSKNDIRKDKLIAAIQEDKRFKSLIKKYY
;
A
#
# COMPACT_ATOMS: atom_id res chain seq x y z
N TYR A 1 -23.38 -3.26 0.97
CA TYR A 1 -23.72 -3.61 -0.43
C TYR A 1 -23.50 -2.45 -1.39
N LEU A 2 -24.11 -1.27 -1.19
CA LEU A 2 -23.93 -0.13 -2.10
C LEU A 2 -22.47 0.39 -2.20
N ALA A 3 -21.81 0.62 -1.06
CA ALA A 3 -20.44 1.15 -1.02
C ALA A 3 -19.41 0.19 -1.68
N LYS A 4 -19.56 -1.12 -1.42
CA LYS A 4 -18.74 -2.16 -2.06
C LYS A 4 -18.97 -2.19 -3.58
N ALA A 5 -20.22 -2.11 -4.03
CA ALA A 5 -20.54 -2.04 -5.46
C ALA A 5 -19.99 -0.78 -6.15
N GLN A 6 -19.89 0.35 -5.44
CA GLN A 6 -19.26 1.58 -5.94
C GLN A 6 -17.73 1.43 -6.04
N GLN A 7 -17.12 0.75 -5.07
CA GLN A 7 -15.71 0.36 -5.08
C GLN A 7 -15.38 -0.52 -6.30
N ASP A 8 -16.22 -1.53 -6.58
CA ASP A 8 -16.06 -2.44 -7.72
C ASP A 8 -16.19 -1.70 -9.07
N LYS A 9 -16.99 -0.64 -9.10
CA LYS A 9 -17.13 0.26 -10.26
C LYS A 9 -16.05 1.35 -10.34
N LYS A 10 -15.09 1.38 -9.40
CA LYS A 10 -14.06 2.42 -9.24
C LYS A 10 -14.60 3.83 -9.01
N ASP A 11 -15.86 3.95 -8.57
CA ASP A 11 -16.42 5.23 -8.11
C ASP A 11 -16.09 5.41 -6.61
N TYR A 12 -14.82 5.73 -6.36
CA TYR A 12 -14.29 5.84 -5.00
C TYR A 12 -14.88 7.03 -4.25
N THR A 13 -15.24 8.12 -4.94
CA THR A 13 -15.85 9.30 -4.32
C THR A 13 -17.21 8.95 -3.72
N SER A 14 -18.08 8.28 -4.49
CA SER A 14 -19.37 7.84 -3.99
C SER A 14 -19.22 6.78 -2.89
N ALA A 15 -18.24 5.88 -3.02
CA ALA A 15 -17.94 4.89 -1.99
C ALA A 15 -17.53 5.54 -0.65
N VAL A 16 -16.65 6.56 -0.67
CA VAL A 16 -16.27 7.32 0.53
C VAL A 16 -17.49 7.96 1.21
N ALA A 17 -18.39 8.56 0.43
CA ALA A 17 -19.62 9.17 0.97
C ALA A 17 -20.53 8.11 1.60
N ALA A 18 -20.68 6.94 0.97
CA ALA A 18 -21.49 5.84 1.48
C ALA A 18 -20.89 5.22 2.75
N TYR A 19 -19.56 5.01 2.81
CA TYR A 19 -18.90 4.51 4.01
C TYR A 19 -18.96 5.53 5.15
N THR A 20 -18.85 6.83 4.86
CA THR A 20 -19.02 7.88 5.88
C THR A 20 -20.40 7.85 6.52
N ARG A 21 -21.46 7.66 5.72
CA ARG A 21 -22.83 7.48 6.25
C ARG A 21 -22.94 6.20 7.08
N CYS A 22 -22.32 5.11 6.65
CA CYS A 22 -22.34 3.85 7.40
C CYS A 22 -21.66 3.99 8.77
N ILE A 23 -20.53 4.71 8.83
CA ILE A 23 -19.80 4.97 10.07
C ILE A 23 -20.65 5.82 11.02
N ALA A 24 -21.37 6.81 10.51
CA ALA A 24 -22.23 7.69 11.31
C ALA A 24 -23.46 6.99 11.92
N GLN A 25 -23.86 5.82 11.41
CA GLN A 25 -25.00 5.04 11.91
C GLN A 25 -24.63 4.09 13.07
N ASP A 26 -23.37 4.10 13.51
CA ASP A 26 -22.86 3.53 14.77
C ASP A 26 -23.19 2.06 15.07
N SER A 27 -23.27 1.22 14.03
CA SER A 27 -23.34 -0.23 14.20
C SER A 27 -21.93 -0.82 14.28
N LEU A 28 -21.47 -1.06 15.52
CA LEU A 28 -20.10 -1.49 15.89
C LEU A 28 -19.46 -2.55 14.98
N SER A 29 -20.20 -3.60 14.58
CA SER A 29 -19.65 -4.66 13.72
C SER A 29 -19.37 -4.18 12.28
N ARG A 30 -20.28 -3.39 11.68
CA ARG A 30 -20.15 -2.90 10.28
C ARG A 30 -19.28 -1.66 10.17
N MET A 31 -19.15 -0.91 11.26
CA MET A 31 -18.39 0.32 11.29
C MET A 31 -16.90 0.07 11.06
N LYS A 32 -16.32 -0.96 11.67
CA LYS A 32 -14.87 -1.21 11.59
C LYS A 32 -14.42 -1.50 10.15
N ASP A 33 -15.16 -2.34 9.44
CA ASP A 33 -14.91 -2.64 8.02
C ASP A 33 -15.15 -1.44 7.12
N ALA A 34 -16.17 -0.62 7.45
CA ALA A 34 -16.45 0.62 6.73
C ALA A 34 -15.32 1.66 6.88
N ILE A 35 -14.68 1.74 8.06
CA ILE A 35 -13.53 2.63 8.27
C ILE A 35 -12.35 2.19 7.41
N TYR A 36 -12.02 0.90 7.41
CA TYR A 36 -10.94 0.37 6.56
C TYR A 36 -11.22 0.61 5.07
N ALA A 37 -12.43 0.26 4.61
CA ALA A 37 -12.80 0.42 3.21
C ALA A 37 -12.83 1.90 2.78
N ARG A 38 -13.22 2.82 3.67
CA ARG A 38 -13.11 4.26 3.42
C ARG A 38 -11.65 4.69 3.29
N GLY A 39 -10.76 4.19 4.16
CA GLY A 39 -9.32 4.45 4.08
C GLY A 39 -8.73 4.01 2.76
N TRP A 40 -9.10 2.82 2.28
CA TRP A 40 -8.68 2.32 0.97
C TRP A 40 -9.20 3.18 -0.18
N CYS A 41 -10.48 3.57 -0.16
CA CYS A 41 -11.02 4.47 -1.18
C CYS A 41 -10.33 5.84 -1.17
N ASN A 42 -10.05 6.40 0.02
CA ASN A 42 -9.29 7.64 0.16
C ASN A 42 -7.87 7.48 -0.41
N TYR A 43 -7.20 6.35 -0.18
CA TYR A 43 -5.90 6.08 -0.78
C TYR A 43 -5.97 6.05 -2.33
N GLN A 44 -6.97 5.39 -2.91
CA GLN A 44 -7.17 5.36 -4.37
C GLN A 44 -7.45 6.76 -4.95
N LEU A 45 -8.11 7.63 -4.19
CA LEU A 45 -8.34 9.04 -4.53
C LEU A 45 -7.12 9.93 -4.27
N GLN A 46 -6.02 9.39 -3.76
CA GLN A 46 -4.81 10.13 -3.36
C GLN A 46 -5.04 11.09 -2.17
N ASN A 47 -6.13 10.89 -1.42
CA ASN A 47 -6.42 11.57 -0.15
C ASN A 47 -5.63 10.91 0.98
N TYR A 48 -4.30 11.01 0.92
CA TYR A 48 -3.41 10.22 1.78
C TYR A 48 -3.51 10.55 3.26
N LYS A 49 -3.87 11.80 3.62
CA LYS A 49 -4.03 12.20 5.03
C LYS A 49 -5.29 11.56 5.64
N GLU A 50 -6.37 11.55 4.89
CA GLU A 50 -7.64 10.93 5.25
C GLU A 50 -7.49 9.41 5.31
N ALA A 51 -6.79 8.81 4.34
CA ALA A 51 -6.46 7.39 4.34
C ALA A 51 -5.62 7.00 5.57
N LEU A 52 -4.64 7.82 5.96
CA LEU A 52 -3.85 7.60 7.17
C LEU A 52 -4.72 7.56 8.42
N GLY A 53 -5.62 8.54 8.56
CA GLY A 53 -6.55 8.60 9.70
C GLY A 53 -7.48 7.38 9.75
N ASP A 54 -8.02 6.98 8.61
CA ASP A 54 -8.91 5.83 8.50
C ASP A 54 -8.19 4.51 8.80
N TYR A 55 -7.01 4.27 8.22
CA TYR A 55 -6.25 3.05 8.49
C TYR A 55 -5.76 2.96 9.94
N THR A 56 -5.32 4.08 10.52
CA THR A 56 -4.92 4.13 11.94
C THR A 56 -6.11 3.78 12.84
N LYS A 57 -7.26 4.40 12.60
CA LYS A 57 -8.48 4.13 13.36
C LYS A 57 -8.97 2.70 13.18
N ALA A 58 -8.92 2.15 11.96
CA ALA A 58 -9.29 0.77 11.67
C ALA A 58 -8.40 -0.24 12.42
N MET A 59 -7.10 0.05 12.56
CA MET A 59 -6.18 -0.74 13.37
C MET A 59 -6.51 -0.67 14.87
N GLU A 60 -6.79 0.52 15.39
CA GLU A 60 -7.13 0.74 16.81
C GLU A 60 -8.40 -0.01 17.24
N VAL A 61 -9.44 0.01 16.38
CA VAL A 61 -10.71 -0.68 16.69
C VAL A 61 -10.66 -2.18 16.41
N GLN A 62 -9.50 -2.72 16.01
CA GLN A 62 -9.31 -4.10 15.57
C GLN A 62 -10.41 -4.48 14.57
N ALA A 63 -10.48 -3.75 13.45
CA ALA A 63 -11.35 -4.14 12.37
C ALA A 63 -11.03 -5.59 11.98
N ASP A 64 -12.06 -6.43 11.95
CA ASP A 64 -11.95 -7.86 11.64
C ASP A 64 -11.81 -8.04 10.12
N SER A 65 -10.83 -7.34 9.57
CA SER A 65 -10.23 -7.69 8.32
C SER A 65 -9.17 -8.71 8.66
N SER A 66 -9.59 -9.96 8.83
CA SER A 66 -8.75 -11.14 9.03
C SER A 66 -7.68 -11.35 7.93
N SER A 67 -7.62 -10.44 6.94
CA SER A 67 -6.64 -10.33 5.86
C SER A 67 -6.03 -8.92 5.68
N ALA A 68 -6.27 -7.96 6.59
CA ALA A 68 -5.73 -6.60 6.42
C ALA A 68 -4.24 -6.57 6.72
N ASN A 69 -3.45 -6.37 5.65
CA ASN A 69 -2.05 -6.02 5.75
C ASN A 69 -1.92 -4.53 6.13
N PHE A 70 -2.41 -4.14 7.31
CA PHE A 70 -2.43 -2.73 7.74
C PHE A 70 -1.06 -2.07 7.67
N ASP A 71 0.00 -2.81 8.02
CA ASP A 71 1.37 -2.31 7.92
C ASP A 71 1.77 -2.05 6.45
N TYR A 72 1.35 -2.90 5.50
CA TYR A 72 1.57 -2.62 4.08
C TYR A 72 0.81 -1.37 3.60
N GLU A 73 -0.46 -1.25 3.98
CA GLU A 73 -1.31 -0.11 3.60
C GLU A 73 -0.81 1.22 4.19
N LEU A 74 -0.41 1.23 5.47
CA LEU A 74 0.24 2.38 6.10
C LEU A 74 1.58 2.69 5.44
N GLY A 75 2.36 1.67 5.08
CA GLY A 75 3.59 1.82 4.31
C GLY A 75 3.36 2.60 3.01
N ASN A 76 2.35 2.19 2.23
CA ASN A 76 1.95 2.86 0.99
C ASN A 76 1.54 4.32 1.22
N VAL A 77 0.75 4.58 2.26
CA VAL A 77 0.31 5.93 2.62
C VAL A 77 1.51 6.81 2.99
N TYR A 78 2.40 6.33 3.86
CA TYR A 78 3.59 7.08 4.26
C TYR A 78 4.55 7.33 3.10
N LEU A 79 4.70 6.37 2.20
CA LEU A 79 5.54 6.50 1.00
C LEU A 79 5.05 7.67 0.13
N ASN A 80 3.74 7.72 -0.14
CA ASN A 80 3.13 8.79 -0.93
C ASN A 80 3.09 10.15 -0.21
N LEU A 81 3.12 10.15 1.13
CA LEU A 81 3.27 11.37 1.94
C LEU A 81 4.73 11.87 2.03
N GLY A 82 5.69 11.21 1.39
CA GLY A 82 7.11 11.58 1.46
C GLY A 82 7.81 11.16 2.76
N LYS A 83 7.14 10.39 3.62
CA LYS A 83 7.63 9.97 4.94
C LYS A 83 8.31 8.61 4.85
N TYR A 84 9.44 8.56 4.15
CA TYR A 84 10.07 7.30 3.74
C TYR A 84 10.59 6.44 4.89
N ASP A 85 11.04 7.04 6.01
CA ASP A 85 11.41 6.28 7.21
C ASP A 85 10.22 5.54 7.83
N SER A 86 9.06 6.21 7.93
CA SER A 86 7.83 5.59 8.41
C SER A 86 7.35 4.50 7.46
N ALA A 87 7.41 4.74 6.14
CA ALA A 87 7.08 3.75 5.12
C ALA A 87 7.95 2.50 5.26
N TYR A 88 9.27 2.67 5.33
CA TYR A 88 10.24 1.59 5.51
C TYR A 88 9.96 0.76 6.77
N ASN A 89 9.71 1.42 7.91
CA ASN A 89 9.42 0.72 9.16
C ASN A 89 8.13 -0.11 9.08
N HIS A 90 7.08 0.41 8.45
CA HIS A 90 5.83 -0.32 8.27
C HIS A 90 5.97 -1.50 7.29
N TYR A 91 6.65 -1.31 6.16
CA TYR A 91 6.91 -2.45 5.27
C TYR A 91 7.77 -3.53 5.93
N ASN A 92 8.75 -3.17 6.77
CA ASN A 92 9.51 -4.14 7.55
C ASN A 92 8.63 -4.91 8.53
N LYS A 93 7.73 -4.25 9.27
CA LYS A 93 6.78 -4.95 10.13
C LYS A 93 5.92 -5.95 9.36
N GLN A 94 5.51 -5.60 8.14
CA GLN A 94 4.79 -6.53 7.26
C GLN A 94 5.69 -7.69 6.82
N HIS A 95 6.94 -7.42 6.45
CA HIS A 95 7.91 -8.44 6.06
C HIS A 95 8.26 -9.38 7.22
N ASP A 96 8.37 -8.89 8.45
CA ASP A 96 8.63 -9.71 9.63
C ASP A 96 7.46 -10.68 9.90
N LYS A 97 6.22 -10.25 9.61
CA LYS A 97 5.02 -11.09 9.72
C LYS A 97 4.89 -12.10 8.59
N ASP A 98 5.21 -11.69 7.37
CA ASP A 98 5.18 -12.53 6.17
C ASP A 98 6.45 -12.32 5.35
N PRO A 99 7.51 -13.10 5.64
CA PRO A 99 8.78 -12.99 4.93
C PRO A 99 8.70 -13.37 3.46
N ALA A 100 7.63 -14.04 3.00
CA ALA A 100 7.43 -14.39 1.60
C ALA A 100 6.71 -13.28 0.80
N ASN A 101 6.27 -12.20 1.47
CA ASN A 101 5.50 -11.14 0.85
C ASN A 101 6.36 -10.25 -0.08
N GLY A 102 6.35 -10.57 -1.37
CA GLY A 102 7.05 -9.80 -2.40
C GLY A 102 6.62 -8.34 -2.53
N LEU A 103 5.37 -8.02 -2.17
CA LEU A 103 4.87 -6.64 -2.17
C LEU A 103 5.47 -5.82 -1.03
N ALA A 104 5.64 -6.42 0.16
CA ALA A 104 6.33 -5.77 1.27
C ALA A 104 7.81 -5.51 0.93
N MET A 105 8.50 -6.49 0.33
CA MET A 105 9.87 -6.32 -0.14
C MET A 105 10.00 -5.21 -1.19
N TYR A 106 9.04 -5.12 -2.11
CA TYR A 106 8.97 -4.03 -3.08
C TYR A 106 8.81 -2.67 -2.39
N GLY A 107 7.91 -2.58 -1.41
CA GLY A 107 7.73 -1.38 -0.59
C GLY A 107 9.01 -0.95 0.14
N ILE A 108 9.73 -1.91 0.74
CA ILE A 108 11.05 -1.67 1.36
C ILE A 108 12.04 -1.10 0.34
N ALA A 109 12.13 -1.71 -0.84
CA ALA A 109 13.01 -1.26 -1.91
C ALA A 109 12.69 0.17 -2.37
N SER A 110 11.41 0.47 -2.60
CA SER A 110 10.93 1.80 -2.99
C SER A 110 11.24 2.85 -1.92
N ALA A 111 11.02 2.53 -0.64
CA ALA A 111 11.33 3.43 0.47
C ALA A 111 12.85 3.70 0.58
N LEU A 112 13.69 2.67 0.43
CA LEU A 112 15.15 2.82 0.42
C LEU A 112 15.63 3.67 -0.75
N PHE A 113 15.08 3.44 -1.94
CA PHE A 113 15.40 4.20 -3.13
C PHE A 113 15.08 5.69 -2.93
N LEU A 114 13.88 6.00 -2.43
CA LEU A 114 13.45 7.39 -2.16
C LEU A 114 14.24 8.07 -1.04
N LYS A 115 14.91 7.29 -0.19
CA LYS A 115 15.89 7.77 0.80
C LYS A 115 17.30 7.97 0.22
N GLY A 116 17.49 7.75 -1.08
CA GLY A 116 18.79 7.84 -1.74
C GLY A 116 19.69 6.60 -1.57
N LYS A 117 19.17 5.51 -0.99
CA LYS A 117 19.90 4.27 -0.77
C LYS A 117 19.69 3.29 -1.92
N ALA A 118 20.16 3.67 -3.11
CA ALA A 118 19.89 2.93 -4.36
C ALA A 118 20.44 1.50 -4.35
N ASP A 119 21.61 1.25 -3.75
CA ASP A 119 22.23 -0.08 -3.72
C ASP A 119 21.44 -1.06 -2.84
N ASP A 120 21.01 -0.60 -1.66
CA ASP A 120 20.14 -1.37 -0.78
C ASP A 120 18.79 -1.64 -1.46
N ALA A 121 18.24 -0.63 -2.15
CA ALA A 121 16.99 -0.77 -2.88
C ALA A 121 17.07 -1.84 -3.98
N LEU A 122 18.14 -1.87 -4.78
CA LEU A 122 18.33 -2.90 -5.81
C LEU A 122 18.39 -4.31 -5.23
N THR A 123 19.02 -4.47 -4.06
CA THR A 123 19.05 -5.75 -3.35
C THR A 123 17.64 -6.20 -2.96
N TRP A 124 16.81 -5.28 -2.47
CA TRP A 124 15.42 -5.58 -2.11
C TRP A 124 14.49 -5.76 -3.32
N PHE A 125 14.73 -5.05 -4.43
CA PHE A 125 14.03 -5.30 -5.70
C PHE A 125 14.34 -6.69 -6.23
N ASP A 126 15.60 -7.14 -6.19
CA ASP A 126 15.96 -8.51 -6.60
C ASP A 126 15.19 -9.55 -5.78
N LYS A 127 15.16 -9.41 -4.45
CA LYS A 127 14.37 -10.30 -3.57
C LYS A 127 12.88 -10.25 -3.90
N SER A 128 12.31 -9.06 -4.08
CA SER A 128 10.91 -8.89 -4.42
C SER A 128 10.54 -9.60 -5.74
N PHE A 129 11.34 -9.43 -6.79
CA PHE A 129 11.03 -9.99 -8.11
C PHE A 129 11.13 -11.52 -8.14
N GLN A 130 11.96 -12.13 -7.30
CA GLN A 130 12.04 -13.59 -7.15
C GLN A 130 10.70 -14.21 -6.69
N THR A 131 9.90 -13.48 -5.90
CA THR A 131 8.60 -13.96 -5.41
C THR A 131 7.53 -14.03 -6.50
N LYS A 132 7.73 -13.33 -7.64
CA LYS A 132 6.75 -13.17 -8.73
C LYS A 132 5.41 -12.53 -8.31
N MET A 133 5.34 -11.90 -7.14
CA MET A 133 4.12 -11.21 -6.66
C MET A 133 3.92 -9.83 -7.30
N VAL A 134 4.99 -9.22 -7.82
CA VAL A 134 4.94 -7.93 -8.52
C VAL A 134 4.88 -8.19 -10.02
N SER A 135 4.06 -7.47 -10.78
CA SER A 135 4.03 -7.59 -12.24
C SER A 135 4.90 -6.53 -12.92
N LYS A 136 5.45 -6.86 -14.10
CA LYS A 136 6.19 -5.91 -14.95
C LYS A 136 5.39 -4.64 -15.25
N ASN A 137 4.07 -4.78 -15.39
CA ASN A 137 3.17 -3.67 -15.69
C ASN A 137 3.01 -2.71 -14.50
N ASP A 138 2.97 -3.22 -13.27
CA ASP A 138 2.87 -2.40 -12.07
C ASP A 138 4.17 -1.61 -11.88
N ILE A 139 5.32 -2.27 -12.02
CA ILE A 139 6.64 -1.63 -11.97
C ILE A 139 6.72 -0.48 -12.98
N ARG A 140 6.37 -0.74 -14.25
CA ARG A 140 6.43 0.27 -15.31
C ARG A 140 5.56 1.49 -15.05
N LYS A 141 4.43 1.33 -14.36
CA LYS A 141 3.48 2.41 -14.07
C LYS A 141 3.80 3.14 -12.77
N ASP A 142 4.65 2.58 -11.93
CA ASP A 142 5.03 3.16 -10.64
C ASP A 142 5.91 4.40 -10.84
N LYS A 143 5.29 5.56 -10.61
CA LYS A 143 5.93 6.86 -10.77
C LYS A 143 6.94 7.16 -9.66
N LEU A 144 6.79 6.55 -8.48
CA LEU A 144 7.68 6.81 -7.33
C LEU A 144 9.09 6.27 -7.58
N ILE A 145 9.19 5.20 -8.36
CA ILE A 145 10.47 4.56 -8.71
C ILE A 145 10.92 4.86 -10.15
N ALA A 146 10.28 5.80 -10.86
CA ALA A 146 10.57 6.04 -12.29
C ALA A 146 12.07 6.29 -12.56
N ALA A 147 12.77 7.00 -11.66
CA ALA A 147 14.18 7.29 -11.81
C ALA A 147 15.09 6.06 -11.68
N ILE A 148 14.80 5.08 -10.80
CA ILE A 148 15.62 3.86 -10.70
C ILE A 148 15.39 2.93 -11.90
N GLN A 149 14.25 3.04 -12.59
CA GLN A 149 13.99 2.23 -13.80
C GLN A 149 14.99 2.50 -14.92
N GLU A 150 15.67 3.66 -14.90
CA GLU A 150 16.72 3.99 -15.85
C GLU A 150 18.10 3.40 -15.49
N ASP A 151 18.30 2.97 -14.24
CA ASP A 151 19.55 2.34 -13.75
C ASP A 151 19.80 1.04 -14.51
N LYS A 152 21.03 0.88 -15.03
CA LYS A 152 21.44 -0.31 -15.79
C LYS A 152 21.24 -1.61 -14.98
N ARG A 153 21.51 -1.58 -13.69
CA ARG A 153 21.36 -2.72 -12.77
C ARG A 153 19.90 -3.07 -12.58
N PHE A 154 19.04 -2.06 -12.43
CA PHE A 154 17.59 -2.28 -12.36
C PHE A 154 17.06 -2.89 -13.67
N LYS A 155 17.47 -2.36 -14.82
CA LYS A 155 17.12 -2.93 -16.14
C LYS A 155 17.57 -4.38 -16.27
N SER A 156 18.75 -4.73 -15.75
CA SER A 156 19.22 -6.13 -15.68
C SER A 156 18.32 -7.01 -14.80
N LEU A 157 17.84 -6.51 -13.65
CA LEU A 157 16.86 -7.23 -12.83
C LEU A 157 15.55 -7.45 -13.60
N ILE A 158 15.04 -6.43 -14.29
CA ILE A 158 13.82 -6.58 -15.10
C ILE A 158 14.00 -7.66 -16.16
N LYS A 159 15.10 -7.64 -16.92
CA LYS A 159 15.39 -8.68 -17.93
C LYS A 159 15.54 -10.09 -17.33
N LYS A 160 16.02 -10.19 -16.09
CA LYS A 160 16.20 -11.47 -15.38
C LYS A 160 14.86 -12.11 -15.01
N TYR A 161 13.84 -11.32 -14.65
CA TYR A 161 12.57 -11.84 -14.10
C TYR A 161 11.33 -11.64 -15.00
N TYR A 162 11.36 -10.73 -15.99
CA TYR A 162 10.21 -10.38 -16.83
C TYR A 162 10.54 -10.10 -18.30
#